data_AF-A0A958XHP7-F1
#
_entry.id   AF-A0A958XHP7-F1
#
_cell.length_a   1.000
_cell.length_b   1.000
_cell.length_c   1.000
_cell.angle_alpha   90.00
_cell.angle_beta   90.00
_cell.angle_gamma   90.00
#
_symmetry.space_group_name_H-M   'P 1'
#
loop_
_entity.id
_entity.type
_entity.pdbx_description
1 polymer ?
#
loop_
_entity_poly.entity_id
_entity_poly.type
_entity_poly.pdbx_seq_one_letter_code
_entity_poly.pdbx_strand_id
1 'polypeptide(L)'
;MRTKFIKVVFFISSVLFSYSAFGQDSIEIRSVFDYLTQKEGAKILLELDLDSLMDNRKNAEYIPATLTDEAGKSFTLEVRTRGKFRRKRCEIPPIKLKFPKDSLQENQFNAMNEIKLVLPCADRSENDQLIVREYVAYRMYESLNPDYSTRARLVRLHLKDHNKKRPKKMFGLLVEHEEQVSTRTHCTIVQDWGTTPEQLDADYAALMALHQYFIGNTDWEIVSCRNIMLLQPPDSAKIIPVPYDFDFSGLVSAPYASPSAESGVLTVRDRFLMAQGINEQSIRKARNKFLAEKPTLYAWCRNSNLSSESSAQMTAFLDAFFQAVEADESVPLKLNYTKKE
;
A
#
# COMPACT_ATOMS: atom_id res chain seq x y z
N MET A 1 -23.98 -89.12 -19.07
CA MET A 1 -23.43 -88.64 -20.36
C MET A 1 -23.17 -87.15 -20.24
N ARG A 2 -21.93 -86.72 -20.53
CA ARG A 2 -21.36 -85.40 -20.23
C ARG A 2 -21.94 -84.28 -21.11
N THR A 3 -22.54 -83.28 -20.50
CA THR A 3 -22.89 -81.99 -21.12
C THR A 3 -21.68 -81.03 -21.00
N LYS A 4 -21.16 -80.57 -22.14
CA LYS A 4 -20.09 -79.58 -22.23
C LYS A 4 -20.67 -78.17 -21.99
N PHE A 5 -20.23 -77.48 -20.94
CA PHE A 5 -20.46 -76.03 -20.78
C PHE A 5 -19.31 -75.27 -21.45
N ILE A 6 -19.64 -74.46 -22.45
CA ILE A 6 -18.73 -73.51 -23.10
C ILE A 6 -18.68 -72.24 -22.23
N LYS A 7 -17.50 -71.90 -21.70
CA LYS A 7 -17.26 -70.62 -21.03
C LYS A 7 -16.92 -69.58 -22.09
N VAL A 8 -17.79 -68.59 -22.29
CA VAL A 8 -17.52 -67.39 -23.08
C VAL A 8 -16.84 -66.38 -22.17
N VAL A 9 -15.62 -65.97 -22.50
CA VAL A 9 -14.88 -64.91 -21.81
C VAL A 9 -15.11 -63.62 -22.58
N PHE A 10 -15.77 -62.64 -21.96
CA PHE A 10 -15.90 -61.29 -22.51
C PHE A 10 -14.64 -60.48 -22.17
N PHE A 11 -13.90 -60.06 -23.19
CA PHE A 11 -12.76 -59.17 -23.07
C PHE A 11 -13.27 -57.72 -23.18
N ILE A 12 -13.37 -57.00 -22.07
CA ILE A 12 -13.75 -55.58 -22.05
C ILE A 12 -12.48 -54.76 -22.30
N SER A 13 -12.35 -54.21 -23.50
CA SER A 13 -11.28 -53.25 -23.85
C SER A 13 -11.67 -51.87 -23.30
N SER A 14 -11.00 -51.42 -22.24
CA SER A 14 -11.14 -50.07 -21.69
C SER A 14 -10.30 -49.09 -22.50
N VAL A 15 -10.94 -48.35 -23.40
CA VAL A 15 -10.36 -47.19 -24.10
C VAL A 15 -10.28 -46.03 -23.10
N LEU A 16 -9.07 -45.71 -22.63
CA LEU A 16 -8.79 -44.52 -21.83
C LEU A 16 -8.79 -43.30 -22.75
N PHE A 17 -9.88 -42.52 -22.74
CA PHE A 17 -9.91 -41.19 -23.32
C PHE A 17 -9.19 -40.22 -22.38
N SER A 18 -7.99 -39.78 -22.77
CA SER A 18 -7.29 -38.68 -22.09
C SER A 18 -8.07 -37.39 -22.34
N TYR A 19 -8.85 -36.94 -21.36
CA TYR A 19 -9.39 -35.58 -21.35
C TYR A 19 -8.25 -34.61 -21.02
N SER A 20 -7.75 -33.92 -22.05
CA SER A 20 -6.97 -32.71 -21.83
C SER A 20 -7.90 -31.65 -21.26
N ALA A 21 -7.81 -31.41 -19.95
CA ALA A 21 -8.44 -30.26 -19.32
C ALA A 21 -7.73 -29.00 -19.83
N PHE A 22 -8.35 -28.28 -20.77
CA PHE A 22 -7.98 -26.91 -21.04
C PHE A 22 -8.34 -26.09 -19.81
N GLY A 23 -7.32 -25.60 -19.09
CA GLY A 23 -7.50 -24.60 -18.06
C GLY A 23 -8.16 -23.38 -18.68
N GLN A 24 -9.33 -23.03 -18.18
CA GLN A 24 -10.01 -21.80 -18.54
C GLN A 24 -9.25 -20.69 -17.82
N ASP A 25 -8.41 -19.93 -18.53
CA ASP A 25 -7.90 -18.66 -18.00
C ASP A 25 -9.13 -17.82 -17.64
N SER A 26 -9.41 -17.75 -16.34
CA SER A 26 -10.45 -16.87 -15.83
C SER A 26 -10.06 -15.46 -16.25
N ILE A 27 -10.88 -14.81 -17.07
CA ILE A 27 -10.74 -13.37 -17.32
C ILE A 27 -10.86 -12.69 -15.97
N GLU A 28 -9.74 -12.24 -15.41
CA GLU A 28 -9.72 -11.58 -14.12
C GLU A 28 -10.42 -10.22 -14.30
N ILE A 29 -11.67 -10.15 -13.83
CA ILE A 29 -12.47 -8.93 -13.95
C ILE A 29 -11.75 -7.85 -13.15
N ARG A 30 -11.43 -6.77 -13.83
CA ARG A 30 -10.66 -5.64 -13.30
C ARG A 30 -11.37 -4.93 -12.13
N SER A 31 -10.61 -4.42 -11.16
CA SER A 31 -11.18 -3.61 -10.07
C SER A 31 -11.36 -2.14 -10.44
N VAL A 32 -12.23 -1.42 -9.72
CA VAL A 32 -12.37 0.04 -9.87
C VAL A 32 -11.09 0.81 -9.49
N PHE A 33 -10.27 0.28 -8.58
CA PHE A 33 -8.95 0.86 -8.30
C PHE A 33 -8.04 0.77 -9.52
N ASP A 34 -7.95 -0.39 -10.16
CA ASP A 34 -7.13 -0.54 -11.35
C ASP A 34 -7.62 0.42 -12.44
N TYR A 35 -8.93 0.58 -12.59
CA TYR A 35 -9.55 1.55 -13.51
C TYR A 35 -9.10 2.98 -13.25
N LEU A 36 -9.27 3.47 -12.03
CA LEU A 36 -8.96 4.85 -11.66
C LEU A 36 -7.44 5.15 -11.66
N THR A 37 -6.60 4.12 -11.73
CA THR A 37 -5.15 4.25 -11.55
C THR A 37 -4.31 3.84 -12.75
N GLN A 38 -4.89 3.77 -13.95
CA GLN A 38 -4.15 3.49 -15.20
C GLN A 38 -2.99 4.44 -15.48
N LYS A 39 -3.19 5.69 -15.10
CA LYS A 39 -2.30 6.79 -15.43
C LYS A 39 -1.98 7.53 -14.14
N GLU A 40 -0.69 7.64 -13.86
CA GLU A 40 -0.19 8.40 -12.74
C GLU A 40 -0.60 9.88 -12.87
N GLY A 41 -1.13 10.47 -11.80
CA GLY A 41 -1.62 11.84 -11.82
C GLY A 41 -2.92 12.04 -12.62
N ALA A 42 -3.72 10.98 -12.82
CA ALA A 42 -5.04 11.08 -13.41
C ALA A 42 -5.89 12.14 -12.70
N LYS A 43 -6.67 12.90 -13.47
CA LYS A 43 -7.58 13.91 -12.92
C LYS A 43 -8.84 13.25 -12.42
N ILE A 44 -9.27 13.61 -11.22
CA ILE A 44 -10.51 13.15 -10.61
C ILE A 44 -11.24 14.36 -10.03
N LEU A 45 -12.53 14.49 -10.32
CA LEU A 45 -13.43 15.38 -9.60
C LEU A 45 -14.18 14.55 -8.55
N LEU A 46 -14.14 14.99 -7.29
CA LEU A 46 -14.94 14.42 -6.22
C LEU A 46 -15.88 15.49 -5.68
N GLU A 47 -17.18 15.27 -5.83
CA GLU A 47 -18.26 16.14 -5.36
C GLU A 47 -18.92 15.51 -4.15
N LEU A 48 -19.03 16.27 -3.05
CA LEU A 48 -19.65 15.82 -1.80
C LEU A 48 -20.11 17.03 -0.97
N ASP A 49 -20.93 16.78 0.04
CA ASP A 49 -21.18 17.74 1.12
C ASP A 49 -20.02 17.66 2.13
N LEU A 50 -19.02 18.52 1.95
CA LEU A 50 -17.82 18.52 2.78
C LEU A 50 -18.13 19.02 4.20
N ASP A 51 -19.04 19.99 4.34
CA ASP A 51 -19.45 20.52 5.65
C ASP A 51 -20.09 19.39 6.48
N SER A 52 -21.04 18.63 5.91
CA SER A 52 -21.65 17.48 6.58
C SER A 52 -20.65 16.37 6.90
N LEU A 53 -19.66 16.11 6.03
CA LEU A 53 -18.60 15.13 6.30
C LEU A 53 -17.75 15.55 7.52
N MET A 54 -17.48 16.84 7.63
CA MET A 54 -16.64 17.41 8.68
C MET A 54 -17.37 17.46 10.03
N ASP A 55 -18.66 17.80 10.03
CA ASP A 55 -19.48 17.77 11.23
C ASP A 55 -19.60 16.34 11.80
N ASN A 56 -19.70 15.34 10.92
CA ASN A 56 -19.80 13.93 11.30
C ASN A 56 -18.45 13.19 11.35
N ARG A 57 -17.32 13.91 11.35
CA ARG A 57 -15.97 13.30 11.28
C ARG A 57 -15.65 12.28 12.37
N LYS A 58 -16.36 12.29 13.51
CA LYS A 58 -16.16 11.33 14.60
C LYS A 58 -16.97 10.04 14.42
N ASN A 59 -18.14 10.12 13.78
CA ASN A 59 -19.11 9.03 13.72
C ASN A 59 -18.82 8.03 12.60
N ALA A 60 -17.91 8.38 11.68
CA ALA A 60 -17.51 7.54 10.54
C ALA A 60 -18.71 7.08 9.68
N GLU A 61 -19.79 7.87 9.66
CA GLU A 61 -20.95 7.65 8.82
C GLU A 61 -20.61 7.91 7.35
N TYR A 62 -21.23 7.12 6.49
CA TYR A 62 -21.14 7.28 5.05
C TYR A 62 -22.12 8.36 4.58
N ILE A 63 -21.65 9.27 3.74
CA ILE A 63 -22.47 10.26 3.05
C ILE A 63 -22.36 10.07 1.52
N PRO A 64 -23.38 10.45 0.74
CA PRO A 64 -23.32 10.39 -0.71
C PRO A 64 -22.24 11.30 -1.29
N ALA A 65 -21.63 10.85 -2.38
CA ALA A 65 -20.68 11.60 -3.19
C ALA A 65 -20.75 11.16 -4.66
N THR A 66 -20.18 11.99 -5.53
CA THR A 66 -20.01 11.69 -6.94
C THR A 66 -18.54 11.82 -7.33
N LEU A 67 -17.98 10.79 -7.95
CA LEU A 67 -16.63 10.80 -8.49
C LEU A 67 -16.71 10.79 -10.01
N THR A 68 -16.06 11.76 -10.66
CA THR A 68 -15.96 11.83 -12.12
C THR A 68 -14.50 11.76 -12.53
N ASP A 69 -14.17 10.87 -13.47
CA ASP A 69 -12.80 10.72 -13.99
C ASP A 69 -12.47 11.70 -15.11
N GLU A 70 -11.22 11.65 -15.62
CA GLU A 70 -10.76 12.53 -16.71
C GLU A 70 -11.53 12.31 -18.03
N ALA A 71 -12.14 11.15 -18.24
CA ALA A 71 -12.95 10.82 -19.42
C ALA A 71 -14.42 11.25 -19.28
N GLY A 72 -14.84 11.76 -18.12
CA GLY A 72 -16.21 12.16 -17.82
C GLY A 72 -17.10 11.01 -17.33
N LYS A 73 -16.56 9.82 -17.08
CA LYS A 73 -17.31 8.72 -16.46
C LYS A 73 -17.57 9.05 -15.00
N SER A 74 -18.82 8.96 -14.60
CA SER A 74 -19.28 9.32 -13.26
C SER A 74 -19.70 8.11 -12.44
N PHE A 75 -19.33 8.11 -11.17
CA PHE A 75 -19.64 7.08 -10.18
C PHE A 75 -20.35 7.72 -8.98
N THR A 76 -21.59 7.31 -8.73
CA THR A 76 -22.26 7.59 -7.46
C THR A 76 -21.71 6.64 -6.41
N LEU A 77 -21.22 7.17 -5.30
CA LEU A 77 -20.59 6.39 -4.25
C LEU A 77 -20.85 6.99 -2.88
N GLU A 78 -20.42 6.29 -1.85
CA GLU A 78 -20.46 6.78 -0.48
C GLU A 78 -19.04 7.09 0.02
N VAL A 79 -18.90 8.17 0.80
CA VAL A 79 -17.65 8.53 1.44
C VAL A 79 -17.80 8.64 2.95
N ARG A 80 -16.77 8.26 3.69
CA ARG A 80 -16.66 8.55 5.12
C ARG A 80 -15.25 8.94 5.49
N THR A 81 -15.11 9.65 6.61
CA THR A 81 -13.79 9.91 7.19
C THR A 81 -13.14 8.61 7.70
N ARG A 82 -11.81 8.52 7.60
CA ARG A 82 -11.01 7.39 8.11
C ARG A 82 -9.79 7.88 8.91
N GLY A 83 -9.13 6.95 9.57
CA GLY A 83 -7.90 7.19 10.35
C GLY A 83 -8.17 7.64 11.79
N LYS A 84 -7.13 7.54 12.64
CA LYS A 84 -7.20 7.92 14.05
C LYS A 84 -6.66 9.33 14.28
N PHE A 85 -5.42 9.60 13.86
CA PHE A 85 -4.73 10.87 14.09
C PHE A 85 -5.21 11.98 13.16
N ARG A 86 -5.04 11.82 11.84
CA ARG A 86 -5.42 12.83 10.83
C ARG A 86 -6.90 13.16 10.87
N ARG A 87 -7.75 12.18 11.18
CA ARG A 87 -9.19 12.41 11.40
C ARG A 87 -9.50 13.37 12.53
N LYS A 88 -8.63 13.53 13.53
CA LYS A 88 -8.83 14.46 14.66
C LYS A 88 -8.06 15.78 14.50
N ARG A 89 -6.95 15.78 13.76
CA ARG A 89 -5.99 16.88 13.71
C ARG A 89 -5.97 17.67 12.39
N CYS A 90 -6.33 17.04 11.28
CA CYS A 90 -6.29 17.69 9.96
C CYS A 90 -7.54 18.53 9.69
N GLU A 91 -7.38 19.58 8.89
CA GLU A 91 -8.48 20.35 8.31
C GLU A 91 -9.27 19.48 7.32
N ILE A 92 -8.56 18.67 6.53
CA ILE A 92 -9.14 17.70 5.60
C ILE A 92 -8.72 16.29 6.03
N PRO A 93 -9.64 15.47 6.57
CA PRO A 93 -9.31 14.11 6.97
C PRO A 93 -9.20 13.19 5.74
N PRO A 94 -8.39 12.12 5.80
CA PRO A 94 -8.42 11.09 4.77
C PRO A 94 -9.81 10.44 4.74
N ILE A 95 -10.24 10.03 3.55
CA ILE A 95 -11.57 9.46 3.32
C ILE A 95 -11.48 8.04 2.78
N LYS A 96 -12.52 7.25 3.03
CA LYS A 96 -12.73 5.96 2.38
C LYS A 96 -13.86 6.12 1.37
N LEU A 97 -13.58 5.78 0.12
CA LEU A 97 -14.56 5.70 -0.96
C LEU A 97 -15.17 4.30 -0.94
N LYS A 98 -16.50 4.21 -1.06
CA LYS A 98 -17.23 2.95 -1.13
C LYS A 98 -18.21 2.98 -2.30
N PHE A 99 -17.93 2.19 -3.32
CA PHE A 99 -18.75 2.08 -4.52
C PHE A 99 -19.90 1.08 -4.28
N PRO A 100 -21.11 1.33 -4.79
CA PRO A 100 -22.18 0.35 -4.78
C PRO A 100 -21.80 -0.86 -5.65
N LYS A 101 -21.96 -2.08 -5.13
CA LYS A 101 -21.56 -3.31 -5.85
C LYS A 101 -22.32 -3.50 -7.15
N ASP A 102 -23.60 -3.17 -7.18
CA ASP A 102 -24.43 -3.26 -8.39
C ASP A 102 -23.89 -2.31 -9.48
N SER A 103 -23.50 -1.08 -9.10
CA SER A 103 -22.87 -0.13 -10.02
C SER A 103 -21.52 -0.64 -10.56
N LEU A 104 -20.72 -1.33 -9.73
CA LEU A 104 -19.49 -1.96 -10.20
C LEU A 104 -19.77 -3.06 -11.22
N GLN A 105 -20.74 -3.92 -10.95
CA GLN A 105 -21.14 -5.00 -11.85
C GLN A 105 -21.65 -4.47 -13.20
N GLU A 106 -22.51 -3.44 -13.19
CA GLU A 106 -22.99 -2.76 -14.40
C GLU A 106 -21.84 -2.18 -15.23
N ASN A 107 -20.78 -1.72 -14.56
CA ASN A 107 -19.58 -1.17 -15.17
C ASN A 107 -18.49 -2.21 -15.48
N GLN A 108 -18.80 -3.51 -15.36
CA GLN A 108 -17.89 -4.63 -15.62
C GLN A 108 -16.63 -4.61 -14.74
N PHE A 109 -16.77 -4.14 -13.50
CA PHE A 109 -15.75 -4.25 -12.47
C PHE A 109 -16.06 -5.40 -11.52
N ASN A 110 -15.02 -5.91 -10.86
CA ASN A 110 -15.21 -6.87 -9.78
C ASN A 110 -15.88 -6.22 -8.55
N ALA A 111 -16.33 -7.04 -7.60
CA ALA A 111 -17.10 -6.60 -6.45
C ALA A 111 -16.28 -5.90 -5.34
N MET A 112 -14.95 -5.77 -5.51
CA MET A 112 -14.10 -5.07 -4.55
C MET A 112 -14.37 -3.56 -4.66
N ASN A 113 -14.98 -3.01 -3.62
CA ASN A 113 -15.71 -1.76 -3.73
C ASN A 113 -15.21 -0.65 -2.82
N GLU A 114 -14.08 -0.83 -2.14
CA GLU A 114 -13.51 0.18 -1.27
C GLU A 114 -12.14 0.66 -1.78
N ILE A 115 -11.90 1.96 -1.71
CA ILE A 115 -10.59 2.57 -1.97
C ILE A 115 -10.31 3.59 -0.87
N LYS A 116 -9.07 3.64 -0.38
CA LYS A 116 -8.63 4.68 0.57
C LYS A 116 -8.15 5.88 -0.24
N LEU A 117 -8.65 7.07 0.07
CA LEU A 117 -8.14 8.33 -0.50
C LEU A 117 -7.48 9.15 0.62
N VAL A 118 -6.16 9.26 0.54
CA VAL A 118 -5.37 10.14 1.41
C VAL A 118 -5.35 11.55 0.82
N LEU A 119 -5.61 12.54 1.66
CA LEU A 119 -5.74 13.95 1.30
C LEU A 119 -4.77 14.80 2.11
N PRO A 120 -4.26 15.92 1.57
CA PRO A 120 -3.44 16.87 2.32
C PRO A 120 -4.08 17.24 3.65
N CYS A 121 -3.29 17.35 4.72
CA CYS A 121 -3.83 17.63 6.05
C CYS A 121 -4.47 19.03 6.13
N ALA A 122 -3.98 19.97 5.31
CA ALA A 122 -4.50 21.32 5.13
C ALA A 122 -4.47 21.71 3.65
N ASP A 123 -5.30 22.68 3.25
CA ASP A 123 -5.42 23.18 1.88
C ASP A 123 -4.29 24.17 1.54
N ARG A 124 -3.05 23.64 1.45
CA ARG A 124 -1.82 24.41 1.20
C ARG A 124 -0.84 23.61 0.34
N SER A 125 -0.07 24.29 -0.51
CA SER A 125 0.92 23.68 -1.41
C SER A 125 1.96 22.80 -0.70
N GLU A 126 2.35 23.16 0.52
CA GLU A 126 3.33 22.41 1.29
C GLU A 126 2.76 21.06 1.76
N ASN A 127 1.44 21.00 2.02
CA ASN A 127 0.77 19.77 2.42
C ASN A 127 0.54 18.84 1.21
N ASP A 128 0.33 19.40 0.03
CA ASP A 128 0.34 18.65 -1.23
C ASP A 128 1.67 17.92 -1.43
N GLN A 129 2.79 18.59 -1.13
CA GLN A 129 4.11 17.96 -1.23
C GLN A 129 4.28 16.78 -0.26
N LEU A 130 3.63 16.79 0.91
CA LEU A 130 3.64 15.63 1.82
C LEU A 130 2.97 14.41 1.19
N ILE A 131 1.89 14.61 0.42
CA ILE A 131 1.21 13.52 -0.30
C ILE A 131 2.11 12.94 -1.39
N VAL A 132 2.83 13.78 -2.13
CA VAL A 132 3.78 13.31 -3.15
C VAL A 132 4.95 12.56 -2.52
N ARG A 133 5.45 13.00 -1.35
CA ARG A 133 6.51 12.29 -0.61
C ARG A 133 6.03 10.92 -0.10
N GLU A 134 4.81 10.85 0.43
CA GLU A 134 4.19 9.59 0.87
C GLU A 134 4.02 8.62 -0.30
N TYR A 135 3.53 9.12 -1.45
CA TYR A 135 3.47 8.37 -2.70
C TYR A 135 4.83 7.78 -3.09
N VAL A 136 5.89 8.59 -3.04
CA VAL A 136 7.25 8.11 -3.36
C VAL A 136 7.69 6.99 -2.41
N ALA A 137 7.38 7.07 -1.12
CA ALA A 137 7.68 5.98 -0.17
C ALA A 137 7.00 4.65 -0.59
N TYR A 138 5.72 4.70 -0.99
CA TYR A 138 5.02 3.55 -1.55
C TYR A 138 5.68 3.01 -2.82
N ARG A 139 6.05 3.89 -3.76
CA ARG A 139 6.71 3.48 -5.01
C ARG A 139 8.08 2.86 -4.80
N MET A 140 8.81 3.34 -3.80
CA MET A 140 10.09 2.74 -3.40
C MET A 140 9.90 1.31 -2.88
N TYR A 141 8.90 1.06 -2.02
CA TYR A 141 8.63 -0.31 -1.55
C TYR A 141 8.14 -1.22 -2.69
N GLU A 142 7.24 -0.72 -3.56
CA GLU A 142 6.76 -1.46 -4.74
C GLU A 142 7.91 -1.82 -5.69
N SER A 143 8.97 -0.99 -5.79
CA SER A 143 10.17 -1.31 -6.57
C SER A 143 11.04 -2.40 -5.93
N LEU A 144 11.04 -2.48 -4.60
CA LEU A 144 11.79 -3.48 -3.84
C LEU A 144 11.06 -4.83 -3.76
N ASN A 145 9.73 -4.80 -3.66
CA ASN A 145 8.86 -5.96 -3.49
C ASN A 145 7.57 -5.81 -4.32
N PRO A 146 7.65 -5.98 -5.66
CA PRO A 146 6.49 -5.80 -6.53
C PRO A 146 5.38 -6.82 -6.25
N ASP A 147 5.75 -8.04 -5.82
CA ASP A 147 4.80 -9.12 -5.58
C ASP A 147 3.95 -8.84 -4.33
N TYR A 148 4.59 -8.44 -3.22
CA TYR A 148 3.92 -8.22 -1.93
C TYR A 148 4.06 -6.77 -1.45
N SER A 149 3.33 -5.87 -2.08
CA SER A 149 3.26 -4.45 -1.72
C SER A 149 1.82 -3.95 -1.72
N THR A 150 1.55 -2.85 -1.00
CA THR A 150 0.31 -2.10 -1.16
C THR A 150 0.51 -1.07 -2.26
N ARG A 151 -0.32 -1.09 -3.31
CA ARG A 151 -0.22 -0.08 -4.38
C ARG A 151 -0.81 1.25 -3.91
N ALA A 152 -0.07 2.33 -4.16
CA ALA A 152 -0.57 3.69 -4.01
C ALA A 152 -0.33 4.49 -5.29
N ARG A 153 -1.30 5.31 -5.68
CA ARG A 153 -1.34 6.00 -6.99
C ARG A 153 -1.80 7.44 -6.78
N LEU A 154 -0.97 8.37 -7.22
CA LEU A 154 -1.18 9.81 -7.15
C LEU A 154 -2.27 10.22 -8.14
N VAL A 155 -3.16 11.10 -7.70
CA VAL A 155 -4.21 11.69 -8.53
C VAL A 155 -4.21 13.21 -8.37
N ARG A 156 -4.63 13.92 -9.42
CA ARG A 156 -4.92 15.35 -9.36
C ARG A 156 -6.39 15.53 -9.02
N LEU A 157 -6.66 15.78 -7.74
CA LEU A 157 -8.00 15.86 -7.21
C LEU A 157 -8.56 17.27 -7.33
N HIS A 158 -9.76 17.39 -7.88
CA HIS A 158 -10.64 18.53 -7.73
C HIS A 158 -11.68 18.15 -6.66
N LEU A 159 -11.54 18.68 -5.45
CA LEU A 159 -12.48 18.45 -4.35
C LEU A 159 -13.54 19.56 -4.37
N LYS A 160 -14.78 19.19 -4.69
CA LYS A 160 -15.90 20.12 -4.85
C LYS A 160 -16.89 19.93 -3.72
N ASP A 161 -16.93 20.91 -2.84
CA ASP A 161 -17.99 21.03 -1.83
C ASP A 161 -19.27 21.56 -2.49
N HIS A 162 -20.40 20.90 -2.27
CA HIS A 162 -21.72 21.33 -2.74
C HIS A 162 -22.06 22.76 -2.32
N ASN A 163 -21.59 23.19 -1.14
CA ASN A 163 -21.88 24.51 -0.58
C ASN A 163 -20.95 25.61 -1.10
N LYS A 164 -19.92 25.28 -1.90
CA LYS A 164 -18.94 26.26 -2.42
C LYS A 164 -19.00 26.34 -3.93
N LYS A 165 -18.73 27.52 -4.50
CA LYS A 165 -18.79 27.73 -5.96
C LYS A 165 -17.64 27.04 -6.72
N ARG A 166 -16.42 27.00 -6.17
CA ARG A 166 -15.23 26.50 -6.86
C ARG A 166 -14.67 25.25 -6.19
N PRO A 167 -14.21 24.25 -6.96
CA PRO A 167 -13.47 23.13 -6.40
C PRO A 167 -12.09 23.55 -5.90
N LYS A 168 -11.61 22.89 -4.85
CA LYS A 168 -10.22 22.96 -4.39
C LYS A 168 -9.39 21.99 -5.22
N LYS A 169 -8.21 22.43 -5.66
CA LYS A 169 -7.30 21.60 -6.45
C LYS A 169 -6.16 21.15 -5.54
N MET A 170 -5.90 19.85 -5.51
CA MET A 170 -4.87 19.27 -4.66
C MET A 170 -4.38 17.95 -5.23
N PHE A 171 -3.29 17.43 -4.69
CA PHE A 171 -2.96 16.02 -4.88
C PHE A 171 -3.80 15.14 -3.96
N GLY A 172 -4.11 13.94 -4.43
CA GLY A 172 -4.65 12.86 -3.62
C GLY A 172 -3.86 11.58 -3.85
N LEU A 173 -3.90 10.68 -2.90
CA LEU A 173 -3.28 9.37 -3.03
C LEU A 173 -4.36 8.29 -2.86
N LEU A 174 -4.67 7.59 -3.95
CA LEU A 174 -5.50 6.40 -3.92
C LEU A 174 -4.62 5.24 -3.43
N VAL A 175 -4.98 4.65 -2.30
CA VAL A 175 -4.28 3.51 -1.70
C VAL A 175 -5.17 2.28 -1.83
N GLU A 176 -4.57 1.21 -2.37
CA GLU A 176 -5.19 -0.10 -2.56
C GLU A 176 -5.78 -0.62 -1.24
N HIS A 177 -7.00 -1.14 -1.30
CA HIS A 177 -7.63 -1.74 -0.13
C HIS A 177 -7.06 -3.13 0.16
N GLU A 178 -7.10 -3.55 1.42
CA GLU A 178 -6.53 -4.82 1.87
C GLU A 178 -7.10 -6.02 1.08
N GLU A 179 -8.41 -6.00 0.81
CA GLU A 179 -9.09 -7.00 -0.03
C GLU A 179 -8.43 -7.10 -1.42
N GLN A 180 -8.15 -5.96 -2.05
CA GLN A 180 -7.53 -5.90 -3.37
C GLN A 180 -6.09 -6.40 -3.37
N VAL A 181 -5.32 -6.07 -2.33
CA VAL A 181 -3.97 -6.63 -2.17
C VAL A 181 -4.07 -8.14 -2.06
N SER A 182 -4.90 -8.66 -1.16
CA SER A 182 -5.05 -10.09 -0.92
C SER A 182 -5.47 -10.87 -2.18
N THR A 183 -6.39 -10.32 -2.97
CA THR A 183 -6.81 -10.91 -4.25
C THR A 183 -5.67 -10.90 -5.27
N ARG A 184 -5.00 -9.76 -5.47
CA ARG A 184 -3.90 -9.62 -6.43
C ARG A 184 -2.70 -10.50 -6.10
N THR A 185 -2.40 -10.70 -4.82
CA THR A 185 -1.29 -11.55 -4.37
C THR A 185 -1.71 -13.00 -4.16
N HIS A 186 -2.98 -13.34 -4.42
CA HIS A 186 -3.58 -14.65 -4.14
C HIS A 186 -3.35 -15.13 -2.69
N CYS A 187 -3.28 -14.21 -1.73
CA CYS A 187 -3.02 -14.49 -0.33
C CYS A 187 -4.28 -14.34 0.51
N THR A 188 -4.31 -15.00 1.67
CA THR A 188 -5.29 -14.69 2.71
C THR A 188 -4.72 -13.64 3.67
N ILE A 189 -5.59 -12.77 4.19
CA ILE A 189 -5.21 -11.80 5.23
C ILE A 189 -5.27 -12.51 6.58
N VAL A 190 -4.16 -12.47 7.32
CA VAL A 190 -4.07 -12.98 8.69
C VAL A 190 -4.44 -11.85 9.66
N GLN A 191 -5.52 -12.03 10.41
CA GLN A 191 -5.98 -11.09 11.45
C GLN A 191 -5.61 -11.61 12.85
N ASP A 192 -4.36 -12.02 13.04
CA ASP A 192 -3.91 -12.64 14.28
C ASP A 192 -3.00 -11.69 15.08
N TRP A 193 -3.53 -11.23 16.22
CA TRP A 193 -2.78 -10.43 17.18
C TRP A 193 -1.78 -11.33 17.90
N GLY A 194 -0.52 -10.92 17.97
CA GLY A 194 0.53 -11.74 18.60
C GLY A 194 1.30 -12.62 17.62
N THR A 195 1.23 -12.35 16.32
CA THR A 195 2.11 -12.99 15.33
C THR A 195 3.57 -12.85 15.76
N THR A 196 4.28 -13.97 15.89
CA THR A 196 5.67 -14.00 16.33
C THR A 196 6.64 -13.95 15.14
N PRO A 197 7.90 -13.51 15.32
CA PRO A 197 8.91 -13.51 14.26
C PRO A 197 9.09 -14.88 13.58
N GLU A 198 8.88 -15.98 14.29
CA GLU A 198 9.04 -17.35 13.76
C GLU A 198 7.94 -17.74 12.78
N GLN A 199 6.76 -17.11 12.84
CA GLN A 199 5.68 -17.34 11.88
C GLN A 199 5.89 -16.58 10.58
N LEU A 200 6.72 -15.54 10.60
CA LEU A 200 7.02 -14.72 9.43
C LEU A 200 8.03 -15.43 8.49
N ASP A 201 7.92 -15.11 7.21
CA ASP A 201 9.02 -15.29 6.28
C ASP A 201 10.13 -14.27 6.62
N ALA A 202 11.32 -14.78 6.91
CA ALA A 202 12.41 -13.96 7.44
C ALA A 202 12.97 -12.97 6.41
N ASP A 203 12.99 -13.32 5.12
CA ASP A 203 13.54 -12.46 4.08
C ASP A 203 12.56 -11.30 3.77
N TYR A 204 11.25 -11.57 3.73
CA TYR A 204 10.24 -10.51 3.59
C TYR A 204 10.13 -9.63 4.85
N ALA A 205 10.21 -10.21 6.04
CA ALA A 205 10.24 -9.44 7.29
C ALA A 205 11.46 -8.52 7.35
N ALA A 206 12.65 -9.01 6.95
CA ALA A 206 13.86 -8.20 6.84
C ALA A 206 13.72 -7.06 5.82
N LEU A 207 13.16 -7.34 4.64
CA LEU A 207 12.94 -6.34 3.60
C LEU A 207 11.98 -5.24 4.04
N MET A 208 10.87 -5.61 4.70
CA MET A 208 9.94 -4.65 5.30
C MET A 208 10.63 -3.81 6.39
N ALA A 209 11.29 -4.46 7.36
CA ALA A 209 11.92 -3.76 8.48
C ALA A 209 12.99 -2.77 7.99
N LEU A 210 13.80 -3.19 7.00
CA LEU A 210 14.81 -2.32 6.40
C LEU A 210 14.18 -1.20 5.57
N HIS A 211 13.03 -1.43 4.91
CA HIS A 211 12.31 -0.35 4.25
C HIS A 211 11.77 0.70 5.23
N GLN A 212 11.15 0.27 6.32
CA GLN A 212 10.68 1.19 7.35
C GLN A 212 11.84 1.97 7.96
N TYR A 213 12.98 1.31 8.22
CA TYR A 213 14.22 1.99 8.62
C TYR A 213 14.70 2.99 7.57
N PHE A 214 14.77 2.59 6.30
CA PHE A 214 15.23 3.41 5.18
C PHE A 214 14.46 4.73 5.08
N ILE A 215 13.12 4.68 5.18
CA ILE A 215 12.27 5.87 5.15
C ILE A 215 12.18 6.59 6.51
N GLY A 216 12.79 6.07 7.57
CA GLY A 216 12.74 6.66 8.92
C GLY A 216 11.35 6.53 9.56
N ASN A 217 10.68 5.40 9.38
CA ASN A 217 9.38 5.11 9.99
C ASN A 217 9.54 4.16 11.18
N THR A 218 9.10 4.62 12.35
CA THR A 218 9.04 3.83 13.58
C THR A 218 7.60 3.59 14.07
N ASP A 219 6.60 4.09 13.36
CA ASP A 219 5.18 3.93 13.71
C ASP A 219 4.61 2.66 13.06
N TRP A 220 5.17 1.49 13.39
CA TRP A 220 4.66 0.20 12.93
C TRP A 220 5.01 -0.89 13.93
N GLU A 221 4.26 -1.99 13.94
CA GLU A 221 4.53 -3.11 14.85
C GLU A 221 3.90 -4.40 14.35
N ILE A 222 4.67 -5.50 14.39
CA ILE A 222 4.21 -6.83 14.00
C ILE A 222 3.13 -7.36 14.93
N VAL A 223 3.41 -7.36 16.24
CA VAL A 223 2.57 -7.99 17.27
C VAL A 223 1.14 -7.41 17.27
N SER A 224 1.01 -6.09 17.11
CA SER A 224 -0.28 -5.40 17.09
C SER A 224 -0.86 -5.15 15.68
N CYS A 225 -0.19 -5.65 14.62
CA CYS A 225 -0.53 -5.38 13.22
C CYS A 225 -0.68 -3.88 12.91
N ARG A 226 0.14 -3.03 13.55
CA ARG A 226 0.10 -1.57 13.37
C ARG A 226 0.84 -1.19 12.09
N ASN A 227 0.14 -0.54 11.16
CA ASN A 227 0.69 -0.06 9.88
C ASN A 227 1.38 -1.16 9.06
N ILE A 228 0.92 -2.41 9.25
CA ILE A 228 1.30 -3.58 8.47
C ILE A 228 0.07 -4.43 8.18
N MET A 229 0.14 -5.19 7.09
CA MET A 229 -0.82 -6.22 6.72
C MET A 229 -0.09 -7.56 6.66
N LEU A 230 -0.67 -8.59 7.23
CA LEU A 230 -0.10 -9.93 7.24
C LEU A 230 -0.77 -10.76 6.16
N LEU A 231 0.01 -11.24 5.19
CA LEU A 231 -0.47 -12.05 4.08
C LEU A 231 0.06 -13.47 4.20
N GLN A 232 -0.82 -14.46 4.06
CA GLN A 232 -0.41 -15.86 3.99
C GLN A 232 -0.63 -16.39 2.57
N PRO A 233 0.46 -16.75 1.85
CA PRO A 233 0.37 -17.42 0.56
C PRO A 233 -0.29 -18.81 0.73
N PRO A 234 -1.00 -19.32 -0.30
CA PRO A 234 -1.78 -20.56 -0.20
C PRO A 234 -0.91 -21.79 0.07
N ASP A 235 0.30 -21.81 -0.48
CA ASP A 235 1.24 -22.94 -0.39
C ASP A 235 2.35 -22.70 0.65
N SER A 236 2.16 -21.75 1.58
CA SER A 236 3.16 -21.41 2.59
C SER A 236 2.56 -21.34 3.99
N ALA A 237 3.21 -22.02 4.93
CA ALA A 237 2.94 -21.83 6.35
C ALA A 237 3.52 -20.50 6.90
N LYS A 238 4.32 -19.79 6.09
CA LYS A 238 4.95 -18.52 6.47
C LYS A 238 4.09 -17.32 6.08
N ILE A 239 4.12 -16.32 6.94
CA ILE A 239 3.39 -15.06 6.79
C ILE A 239 4.33 -13.99 6.24
N ILE A 240 3.85 -13.25 5.24
CA ILE A 240 4.55 -12.13 4.62
C ILE A 240 3.98 -10.82 5.18
N PRO A 241 4.79 -10.01 5.89
CA PRO A 241 4.34 -8.72 6.38
C PRO A 241 4.52 -7.65 5.29
N VAL A 242 3.45 -6.89 5.01
CA VAL A 242 3.41 -5.83 4.00
C VAL A 242 3.13 -4.49 4.69
N PRO A 243 4.04 -3.51 4.62
CA PRO A 243 3.89 -2.22 5.28
C PRO A 243 2.95 -1.29 4.49
N TYR A 244 2.28 -0.39 5.21
CA TYR A 244 1.50 0.73 4.67
C TYR A 244 1.44 1.88 5.68
N ASP A 245 0.83 3.02 5.32
CA ASP A 245 0.73 4.23 6.17
C ASP A 245 2.12 4.85 6.47
N PHE A 246 2.69 5.54 5.47
CA PHE A 246 4.06 6.08 5.54
C PHE A 246 4.13 7.56 5.91
N ASP A 247 3.02 8.19 6.30
CA ASP A 247 2.93 9.62 6.56
C ASP A 247 3.73 10.07 7.79
N PHE A 248 3.97 9.17 8.76
CA PHE A 248 4.78 9.40 9.95
C PHE A 248 6.29 9.15 9.75
N SER A 249 6.74 8.96 8.51
CA SER A 249 8.14 8.67 8.18
C SER A 249 9.03 9.92 8.06
N GLY A 250 10.33 9.75 8.32
CA GLY A 250 11.37 10.77 8.08
C GLY A 250 11.52 11.22 6.64
N LEU A 251 11.23 10.34 5.68
CA LEU A 251 11.25 10.67 4.25
C LEU A 251 10.12 11.65 3.89
N VAL A 252 8.92 11.46 4.47
CA VAL A 252 7.81 12.41 4.35
C VAL A 252 8.11 13.68 5.13
N SER A 253 8.63 13.55 6.35
CA SER A 253 9.00 14.64 7.25
C SER A 253 7.83 15.58 7.53
N ALA A 254 6.62 15.04 7.71
CA ALA A 254 5.44 15.83 8.03
C ALA A 254 5.63 16.54 9.38
N PRO A 255 5.20 17.82 9.52
CA PRO A 255 5.43 18.59 10.73
C PRO A 255 4.66 18.07 11.96
N TYR A 256 3.67 17.21 11.75
CA TYR A 256 2.89 16.55 12.80
C TYR A 256 3.44 15.17 13.19
N ALA A 257 4.41 14.64 12.44
CA ALA A 257 4.93 13.30 12.66
C ALA A 257 5.91 13.28 13.84
N SER A 258 5.82 12.23 14.64
CA SER A 258 6.72 11.99 15.78
C SER A 258 7.14 10.52 15.78
N PRO A 259 8.38 10.20 16.18
CA PRO A 259 8.81 8.81 16.27
C PRO A 259 8.06 8.08 17.40
N SER A 260 8.06 6.75 17.35
CA SER A 260 7.57 5.92 18.46
C SER A 260 8.47 6.13 19.67
N ALA A 261 7.87 6.28 20.85
CA ALA A 261 8.61 6.47 22.10
C ALA A 261 9.61 5.32 22.37
N GLU A 262 9.25 4.11 21.97
CA GLU A 262 10.06 2.88 22.17
C GLU A 262 11.35 2.86 21.34
N SER A 263 11.39 3.61 20.24
CA SER A 263 12.59 3.70 19.39
C SER A 263 13.75 4.45 20.06
N GLY A 264 13.42 5.34 21.01
CA GLY A 264 14.38 6.24 21.66
C GLY A 264 15.13 7.15 20.70
N VAL A 265 14.57 7.45 19.51
CA VAL A 265 15.07 8.52 18.64
C VAL A 265 14.30 9.81 18.87
N LEU A 266 14.93 10.96 18.60
CA LEU A 266 14.38 12.27 18.97
C LEU A 266 13.44 12.83 17.90
N THR A 267 13.72 12.52 16.63
CA THR A 267 12.94 13.02 15.50
C THR A 267 12.65 11.90 14.51
N VAL A 268 11.61 12.04 13.68
CA VAL A 268 11.36 11.10 12.58
C VAL A 268 12.47 11.08 11.53
N ARG A 269 13.35 12.09 11.52
CA ARG A 269 14.51 12.11 10.62
C ARG A 269 15.60 11.15 11.08
N ASP A 270 15.66 10.83 12.36
CA ASP A 270 16.53 9.79 12.86
C ASP A 270 15.94 8.42 12.56
N ARG A 271 16.79 7.41 12.36
CA ARG A 271 16.36 6.04 12.04
C ARG A 271 16.66 5.10 13.19
N PHE A 272 15.74 4.17 13.40
CA PHE A 272 15.91 3.05 14.33
C PHE A 272 15.49 1.75 13.66
N LEU A 273 16.40 0.77 13.62
CA LEU A 273 16.15 -0.51 12.95
C LEU A 273 15.36 -1.43 13.89
N MET A 274 14.05 -1.50 13.68
CA MET A 274 13.15 -2.41 14.40
C MET A 274 13.19 -3.81 13.77
N ALA A 275 14.26 -4.56 14.05
CA ALA A 275 14.51 -5.88 13.47
C ALA A 275 14.62 -7.01 14.52
N GLN A 276 14.00 -6.83 15.69
CA GLN A 276 14.02 -7.83 16.76
C GLN A 276 13.44 -9.16 16.27
N GLY A 277 14.18 -10.25 16.45
CA GLY A 277 13.78 -11.60 16.01
C GLY A 277 14.01 -11.89 14.51
N ILE A 278 14.50 -10.91 13.73
CA ILE A 278 14.91 -11.14 12.34
C ILE A 278 16.40 -11.49 12.31
N ASN A 279 16.74 -12.57 11.60
CA ASN A 279 18.13 -13.02 11.52
C ASN A 279 18.99 -12.07 10.66
N GLU A 280 20.27 -11.99 10.99
CA GLU A 280 21.22 -11.07 10.33
C GLU A 280 21.41 -11.38 8.84
N GLN A 281 21.34 -12.65 8.44
CA GLN A 281 21.49 -13.04 7.04
C GLN A 281 20.37 -12.48 6.16
N SER A 282 19.12 -12.51 6.64
CA SER A 282 17.98 -11.90 5.95
C SER A 282 18.12 -10.38 5.89
N ILE A 283 18.63 -9.72 6.93
CA ILE A 283 18.93 -8.27 6.91
C ILE A 283 20.02 -7.95 5.87
N ARG A 284 21.08 -8.76 5.78
CA ARG A 284 22.15 -8.60 4.78
C ARG A 284 21.62 -8.78 3.35
N LYS A 285 20.72 -9.75 3.12
CA LYS A 285 20.03 -9.91 1.82
C LYS A 285 19.19 -8.69 1.47
N ALA A 286 18.40 -8.19 2.42
CA ALA A 286 17.62 -6.97 2.23
C ALA A 286 18.54 -5.78 1.90
N ARG A 287 19.63 -5.57 2.64
CA ARG A 287 20.64 -4.54 2.37
C ARG A 287 21.15 -4.62 0.93
N ASN A 288 21.52 -5.81 0.47
CA ASN A 288 22.00 -6.01 -0.90
C ASN A 288 20.92 -5.68 -1.95
N LYS A 289 19.65 -5.98 -1.69
CA LYS A 289 18.52 -5.56 -2.56
C LYS A 289 18.43 -4.03 -2.64
N PHE A 290 18.58 -3.31 -1.52
CA PHE A 290 18.60 -1.84 -1.51
C PHE A 290 19.79 -1.27 -2.31
N LEU A 291 20.99 -1.85 -2.14
CA LEU A 291 22.17 -1.42 -2.90
C LEU A 291 21.97 -1.63 -4.41
N ALA A 292 21.39 -2.77 -4.81
CA ALA A 292 21.08 -3.05 -6.21
C ALA A 292 20.00 -2.09 -6.78
N GLU A 293 18.98 -1.75 -5.99
CA GLU A 293 17.91 -0.83 -6.40
C GLU A 293 18.23 0.64 -6.17
N LYS A 294 19.44 0.98 -5.69
CA LYS A 294 19.85 2.35 -5.38
C LYS A 294 19.50 3.33 -6.53
N PRO A 295 19.85 3.08 -7.81
CA PRO A 295 19.51 4.00 -8.90
C PRO A 295 18.00 4.23 -9.05
N THR A 296 17.19 3.16 -8.93
CA THR A 296 15.72 3.22 -9.00
C THR A 296 15.15 4.06 -7.86
N LEU A 297 15.65 3.86 -6.63
CA LEU A 297 15.21 4.59 -5.44
C LEU A 297 15.52 6.09 -5.57
N TYR A 298 16.71 6.47 -6.03
CA TYR A 298 17.03 7.88 -6.32
C TYR A 298 16.22 8.47 -7.48
N ALA A 299 15.82 7.66 -8.47
CA ALA A 299 14.95 8.12 -9.55
C ALA A 299 13.58 8.58 -9.01
N TRP A 300 13.03 7.92 -8.00
CA TRP A 300 11.78 8.34 -7.37
C TRP A 300 11.86 9.71 -6.68
N CYS A 301 13.02 10.09 -6.13
CA CYS A 301 13.24 11.44 -5.60
C CYS A 301 13.21 12.54 -6.66
N ARG A 302 13.25 12.18 -7.96
CA ARG A 302 13.16 13.10 -9.10
C ARG A 302 11.78 13.09 -9.77
N ASN A 303 10.75 12.61 -9.07
CA ASN A 303 9.37 12.64 -9.56
C ASN A 303 8.97 14.09 -9.91
N SER A 304 8.36 14.28 -11.10
CA SER A 304 8.03 15.61 -11.62
C SER A 304 6.97 16.37 -10.81
N ASN A 305 6.26 15.71 -9.89
CA ASN A 305 5.29 16.36 -8.99
C ASN A 305 5.93 16.85 -7.68
N LEU A 306 7.20 16.51 -7.42
CA LEU A 306 7.96 17.07 -6.30
C LEU A 306 8.46 18.47 -6.66
N SER A 307 8.43 19.38 -5.69
CA SER A 307 9.18 20.62 -5.77
C SER A 307 10.69 20.31 -5.75
N SER A 308 11.51 21.22 -6.29
CA SER A 308 12.97 21.10 -6.24
C SER A 308 13.48 20.97 -4.80
N GLU A 309 12.86 21.68 -3.86
CA GLU A 309 13.17 21.57 -2.44
C GLU A 309 12.85 20.18 -1.88
N SER A 310 11.66 19.65 -2.16
CA SER A 310 11.30 18.29 -1.71
C SER A 310 12.21 17.23 -2.31
N SER A 311 12.50 17.34 -3.60
CA SER A 311 13.43 16.45 -4.30
C SER A 311 14.82 16.45 -3.66
N ALA A 312 15.37 17.63 -3.37
CA ALA A 312 16.66 17.78 -2.70
C ALA A 312 16.65 17.21 -1.27
N GLN A 313 15.60 17.52 -0.48
CA GLN A 313 15.48 17.02 0.90
C GLN A 313 15.38 15.50 0.96
N MET A 314 14.60 14.88 0.07
CA MET A 314 14.48 13.41 0.00
C MET A 314 15.80 12.77 -0.46
N THR A 315 16.46 13.35 -1.46
CA THR A 315 17.76 12.87 -1.95
C THR A 315 18.81 12.88 -0.83
N ALA A 316 18.93 13.99 -0.11
CA ALA A 316 19.84 14.10 1.04
C ALA A 316 19.48 13.13 2.17
N PHE A 317 18.18 12.83 2.35
CA PHE A 317 17.73 11.83 3.31
C PHE A 317 18.17 10.42 2.92
N LEU A 318 18.06 10.06 1.63
CA LEU A 318 18.55 8.81 1.07
C LEU A 318 20.08 8.69 1.16
N ASP A 319 20.81 9.77 0.88
CA ASP A 319 22.28 9.81 0.94
C ASP A 319 22.80 9.35 2.29
N ALA A 320 22.19 9.83 3.39
CA ALA A 320 22.58 9.43 4.74
C ALA A 320 22.42 7.91 4.96
N PHE A 321 21.33 7.31 4.46
CA PHE A 321 21.12 5.87 4.55
C PHE A 321 22.16 5.10 3.73
N PHE A 322 22.33 5.46 2.45
CA PHE A 322 23.22 4.73 1.55
C PHE A 322 24.68 4.83 1.99
N GLN A 323 25.13 6.02 2.44
CA GLN A 323 26.46 6.19 3.02
C GLN A 323 26.69 5.24 4.20
N ALA A 324 25.70 5.07 5.08
CA ALA A 324 25.81 4.19 6.23
C ALA A 324 25.89 2.70 5.84
N VAL A 325 25.04 2.24 4.92
CA VAL A 325 25.00 0.81 4.51
C VAL A 325 26.03 0.42 3.45
N GLU A 326 26.73 1.39 2.86
CA GLU A 326 27.88 1.17 1.98
C GLU A 326 29.21 1.17 2.76
N ALA A 327 29.26 1.86 3.90
CA ALA A 327 30.47 1.95 4.72
C ALA A 327 30.75 0.67 5.52
N ASP A 328 29.72 -0.07 5.89
CA ASP A 328 29.81 -1.31 6.67
C ASP A 328 28.81 -2.34 6.14
N GLU A 329 29.14 -3.62 6.23
CA GLU A 329 28.20 -4.67 5.89
C GLU A 329 27.02 -4.74 6.89
N SER A 330 27.24 -4.39 8.14
CA SER A 330 26.15 -4.30 9.12
C SER A 330 25.28 -3.06 8.87
N VAL A 331 23.96 -3.21 9.05
CA VAL A 331 23.05 -2.06 9.06
C VAL A 331 23.03 -1.49 10.47
N PRO A 332 23.36 -0.20 10.67
CA PRO A 332 23.44 0.37 12.01
C PRO A 332 22.05 0.44 12.67
N LEU A 333 21.98 0.01 13.94
CA LEU A 333 20.73 0.01 14.71
C LEU A 333 20.11 1.41 14.81
N LYS A 334 20.94 2.45 14.95
CA LYS A 334 20.52 3.86 15.01
C LYS A 334 21.34 4.68 14.01
N LEU A 335 20.68 5.59 13.30
CA LEU A 335 21.33 6.55 12.42
C LEU A 335 20.70 7.94 12.60
N ASN A 336 21.46 8.87 13.16
CA ASN A 336 20.99 10.24 13.37
C ASN A 336 21.07 11.05 12.07
N TYR A 337 20.06 11.86 11.80
CA TYR A 337 20.09 12.75 10.66
C TYR A 337 20.87 14.02 10.99
N THR A 338 22.08 14.13 10.45
CA THR A 338 22.84 15.38 10.44
C THR A 338 22.52 16.14 9.17
N LYS A 339 21.83 17.28 9.32
CA LYS A 339 21.67 18.21 8.20
C LYS A 339 23.07 18.75 7.87
N LYS A 340 23.59 18.42 6.68
CA LYS A 340 24.79 19.10 6.18
C LYS A 340 24.42 20.58 6.01
N GLU A 341 25.20 21.45 6.63
CA GLU A 341 25.05 22.92 6.54
C GLU A 341 25.19 23.42 5.10
#